data_AF-A0AAV0Y2I8-F1
#
_entry.id   AF-A0AAV0Y2I8-F1
#
_cell.length_a   1.000
_cell.length_b   1.000
_cell.length_c   1.000
_cell.angle_alpha   90.00
_cell.angle_beta   90.00
_cell.angle_gamma   90.00
#
_symmetry.space_group_name_H-M   'P 1'
#
loop_
_entity.id
_entity.type
_entity.pdbx_description
1 polymer ?
#
loop_
_entity_poly.entity_id
_entity_poly.type
_entity_poly.pdbx_seq_one_letter_code
_entity_poly.pdbx_strand_id
1 'polypeptide(L)'
;MRGENIGFVGRVNKLLKLKNIEPPINIHCIIHQQALCGKVIGLEHVMSVVTKAVNFIRSHGLTHRQFQSFLLEIEAEYNDVVYHNHVRWLSRGKVLKRFFDLRKEIEMFMIDKGKQILELKDDNWLWDLAFLTDVTTHLNILNLKLQGPGKFIFDMYNSIKAFDDIIYNDIISLN
;
A
#
# COMPACT_ATOMS: atom_id res chain seq x y z
N MET A 1 3.58 -13.67 22.10
CA MET A 1 3.93 -15.10 21.89
C MET A 1 4.79 -15.31 20.63
N ARG A 2 5.87 -14.54 20.43
CA ARG A 2 6.88 -14.77 19.40
C ARG A 2 8.24 -14.65 20.08
N GLY A 3 8.70 -15.74 20.66
CA GLY A 3 10.07 -15.88 21.12
C GLY A 3 10.65 -17.03 20.32
N GLU A 4 11.75 -16.76 19.60
CA GLU A 4 12.42 -17.70 18.68
C GLU A 4 12.63 -19.08 19.30
N ASN A 5 12.91 -19.11 20.61
CA ASN A 5 13.22 -20.34 21.36
C ASN A 5 12.25 -20.69 22.49
N ILE A 6 11.27 -19.83 22.80
CA ILE A 6 10.49 -19.93 24.06
C ILE A 6 8.98 -19.82 23.88
N GLY A 7 8.51 -19.17 22.81
CA GLY A 7 7.08 -19.02 22.52
C GLY A 7 6.44 -20.28 21.93
N PHE A 8 5.10 -20.35 21.91
CA PHE A 8 4.34 -21.45 21.33
C PHE A 8 4.82 -21.82 19.92
N VAL A 9 4.96 -20.83 19.04
CA VAL A 9 5.50 -20.99 17.67
C VAL A 9 6.90 -21.61 17.68
N GLY A 10 7.82 -21.10 18.51
CA GLY A 10 9.19 -21.62 18.61
C GLY A 10 9.23 -23.07 19.10
N ARG A 11 8.38 -23.44 20.06
CA ARG A 11 8.28 -24.82 20.57
C ARG A 11 7.70 -25.78 19.54
N VAL A 12 6.67 -25.36 18.80
CA VAL A 12 6.06 -26.14 17.71
C VAL A 12 7.09 -26.36 16.58
N ASN A 13 7.78 -25.31 16.14
CA ASN A 13 8.83 -25.41 15.12
C ASN A 13 9.97 -26.36 15.56
N LYS A 14 10.39 -26.27 16.83
CA LYS A 14 11.42 -27.17 17.38
C LYS A 14 10.96 -28.63 17.37
N LEU A 15 9.73 -28.91 17.78
CA LEU A 15 9.15 -30.26 17.76
C LEU A 15 9.05 -30.83 16.35
N LEU A 16 8.63 -30.03 15.37
CA LEU A 16 8.49 -30.47 13.98
C LEU A 16 9.85 -30.72 13.32
N LYS A 17 10.84 -29.87 13.61
CA LYS A 17 12.24 -30.08 13.18
C LYS A 17 12.82 -31.38 13.74
N LEU A 18 12.54 -31.72 15.00
CA LEU A 18 12.96 -33.00 15.59
C LEU A 18 12.30 -34.22 14.93
N LYS A 19 11.13 -34.05 14.30
CA LYS A 19 10.39 -35.10 13.63
C LYS A 19 10.64 -35.14 12.11
N ASN A 20 11.57 -34.34 11.58
CA ASN A 20 11.77 -34.15 10.13
C ASN A 20 10.48 -33.76 9.38
N ILE A 21 9.59 -33.01 10.02
CA ILE A 21 8.38 -32.46 9.40
C ILE A 21 8.65 -30.99 9.08
N GLU A 22 8.22 -30.54 7.90
CA GLU A 22 8.33 -29.14 7.53
C GLU A 22 7.63 -28.22 8.54
N PRO A 23 8.23 -27.06 8.87
CA PRO A 23 7.64 -26.13 9.81
C PRO A 23 6.32 -25.57 9.26
N PRO A 24 5.31 -25.34 10.11
CA PRO A 24 4.01 -24.86 9.68
C PRO A 24 4.11 -23.37 9.33
N ILE A 25 3.29 -22.93 8.38
CA ILE A 25 3.22 -21.49 8.06
C ILE A 25 2.56 -20.76 9.24
N ASN A 26 3.36 -19.92 9.90
CA ASN A 26 2.95 -19.19 11.09
C ASN A 26 2.29 -17.86 10.71
N ILE A 27 0.99 -17.92 10.48
CA ILE A 27 0.18 -16.74 10.17
C ILE A 27 -0.25 -16.09 11.49
N HIS A 28 0.43 -15.02 11.91
CA HIS A 28 -0.13 -14.11 12.91
C HIS A 28 -1.19 -13.25 12.24
N CYS A 29 -2.10 -12.59 12.99
CA CYS A 29 -3.14 -11.72 12.44
C CYS A 29 -2.61 -10.96 11.21
N ILE A 30 -3.08 -11.35 10.01
CA ILE A 30 -2.45 -10.97 8.74
C ILE A 30 -2.43 -9.45 8.58
N ILE A 31 -3.44 -8.80 9.17
CA ILE A 31 -3.58 -7.35 9.28
C ILE A 31 -2.38 -6.71 10.04
N HIS A 32 -1.86 -7.37 11.06
CA HIS A 32 -0.69 -6.91 11.81
C HIS A 32 0.60 -7.07 10.99
N GLN A 33 0.77 -8.18 10.26
CA GLN A 33 1.93 -8.35 9.37
C GLN A 33 1.90 -7.34 8.22
N GLN A 34 0.72 -7.06 7.68
CA GLN A 34 0.53 -6.01 6.68
C GLN A 34 0.94 -4.62 7.22
N ALA A 35 0.57 -4.28 8.46
CA ALA A 35 0.98 -3.03 9.10
C ALA A 35 2.50 -2.96 9.36
N LEU A 36 3.16 -4.10 9.58
CA LEU A 36 4.62 -4.20 9.71
C LEU A 36 5.33 -4.06 8.36
N CYS A 37 4.80 -4.64 7.27
CA CYS A 37 5.36 -4.49 5.93
C CYS A 37 5.50 -3.03 5.51
N GLY A 38 4.49 -2.19 5.80
CA GLY A 38 4.58 -0.75 5.53
C GLY A 38 5.75 -0.04 6.24
N LYS A 39 6.22 -0.55 7.39
CA LYS A 39 7.40 -0.03 8.09
C LYS A 39 8.73 -0.55 7.53
N VAL A 40 8.69 -1.66 6.79
CA VAL A 40 9.88 -2.37 6.29
C VAL A 40 10.15 -2.06 4.82
N ILE A 41 9.12 -1.75 4.03
CA ILE A 41 9.21 -1.46 2.59
C ILE A 41 10.07 -0.21 2.29
N GLY A 42 10.31 0.67 3.26
CA GLY A 42 11.38 1.67 3.16
C GLY A 42 11.15 2.82 2.17
N LEU A 43 9.89 3.13 1.81
CA LEU A 43 9.53 4.19 0.84
C LEU A 43 8.82 5.38 1.51
N GLU A 44 9.32 5.80 2.68
CA GLU A 44 8.79 6.94 3.43
C GLU A 44 8.97 8.27 2.68
N HIS A 45 10.00 8.39 1.83
CA HIS A 45 10.20 9.58 1.00
C HIS A 45 9.03 9.77 0.02
N VAL A 46 8.54 8.70 -0.60
CA VAL A 46 7.35 8.73 -1.46
C VAL A 46 6.11 9.12 -0.66
N MET A 47 5.86 8.40 0.44
CA MET A 47 4.67 8.61 1.28
C MET A 47 4.59 10.03 1.84
N SER A 48 5.72 10.63 2.23
CA SER A 48 5.81 11.99 2.75
C SER A 48 5.34 13.02 1.72
N VAL A 49 5.79 12.91 0.48
CA VAL A 49 5.41 13.81 -0.63
C VAL A 49 3.93 13.68 -0.96
N VAL A 50 3.47 12.44 -1.17
CA VAL A 50 2.05 12.14 -1.47
C VAL A 50 1.14 12.70 -0.38
N THR A 51 1.47 12.43 0.89
CA THR A 51 0.67 12.91 2.04
C THR A 51 0.64 14.43 2.10
N LYS A 52 1.77 15.12 1.88
CA LYS A 52 1.82 16.58 1.87
C LYS A 52 0.96 17.18 0.76
N ALA A 53 1.04 16.65 -0.46
CA ALA A 53 0.27 17.13 -1.59
C ALA A 53 -1.23 16.93 -1.38
N VAL A 54 -1.65 15.72 -0.98
CA VAL A 54 -3.05 15.41 -0.69
C VAL A 54 -3.58 16.28 0.45
N ASN A 55 -2.81 16.46 1.52
CA ASN A 55 -3.19 17.33 2.63
C ASN A 55 -3.33 18.78 2.19
N PHE A 56 -2.47 19.30 1.32
CA PHE A 56 -2.59 20.66 0.79
C PHE A 56 -3.92 20.85 0.03
N ILE A 57 -4.23 19.92 -0.88
CA ILE A 57 -5.47 19.93 -1.65
C ILE A 57 -6.70 19.85 -0.73
N ARG A 58 -6.64 19.00 0.29
CA ARG A 58 -7.80 18.61 1.12
C ARG A 58 -8.01 19.42 2.39
N SER A 59 -6.98 20.08 2.91
CA SER A 59 -7.01 20.79 4.21
C SER A 59 -7.89 22.03 4.20
N HIS A 60 -8.02 22.70 3.05
CA HIS A 60 -8.78 23.95 2.91
C HIS A 60 -9.93 23.76 1.93
N GLY A 61 -11.16 24.04 2.39
CA GLY A 61 -12.36 23.77 1.60
C GLY A 61 -12.49 24.59 0.30
N LEU A 62 -11.78 25.72 0.18
CA LEU A 62 -11.70 26.47 -1.09
C LEU A 62 -10.76 25.76 -2.07
N THR A 63 -9.53 25.44 -1.64
CA THR A 63 -8.54 24.71 -2.45
C THR A 63 -9.08 23.39 -2.94
N HIS A 64 -9.79 22.65 -2.07
CA HIS A 64 -10.39 21.39 -2.44
C HIS A 64 -11.46 21.55 -3.54
N ARG A 65 -12.38 22.51 -3.38
CA ARG A 65 -13.40 22.80 -4.41
C ARG A 65 -12.78 23.26 -5.73
N GLN A 66 -11.75 24.09 -5.68
CA GLN A 66 -11.01 24.51 -6.88
C GLN A 66 -10.37 23.32 -7.59
N PHE A 67 -9.79 22.39 -6.85
CA PHE A 67 -9.23 21.16 -7.42
C PHE A 67 -10.31 20.30 -8.09
N GLN A 68 -11.47 20.13 -7.45
CA GLN A 68 -12.58 19.39 -8.05
C GLN A 68 -13.11 20.06 -9.32
N SER A 69 -13.28 21.38 -9.31
CA SER A 69 -13.67 22.14 -10.52
C SER A 69 -12.64 21.98 -11.63
N PHE A 70 -11.34 22.08 -11.31
CA PHE A 70 -10.27 21.85 -12.27
C PHE A 70 -10.33 20.45 -12.90
N LEU A 71 -10.51 19.40 -12.10
CA LEU A 71 -10.62 18.03 -12.61
C LEU A 71 -11.84 17.83 -13.52
N LEU A 72 -12.96 18.49 -13.20
CA LEU A 72 -14.15 18.47 -14.05
C LEU A 72 -13.93 19.18 -15.38
N GLU A 73 -13.24 20.32 -15.38
CA GLU A 73 -12.96 21.11 -16.59
C GLU A 73 -12.07 20.38 -17.61
N ILE A 74 -11.13 19.56 -17.13
CA ILE A 74 -10.24 18.77 -17.98
C ILE A 74 -10.78 17.36 -18.26
N GLU A 75 -12.00 17.06 -17.83
CA GLU A 75 -12.64 15.75 -17.96
C GLU A 75 -11.76 14.60 -17.43
N ALA A 76 -11.11 14.81 -16.28
CA ALA A 76 -10.25 13.81 -15.67
C ALA A 76 -11.03 12.53 -15.30
N GLU A 77 -10.35 11.39 -15.31
CA GLU A 77 -10.94 10.08 -14.95
C GLU A 77 -11.58 10.10 -13.55
N TYR A 78 -10.98 10.88 -12.64
CA TYR A 78 -11.44 11.00 -11.27
C TYR A 78 -11.77 12.45 -10.93
N ASN A 79 -12.86 12.62 -10.18
CA ASN A 79 -13.35 13.94 -9.76
C ASN A 79 -12.72 14.46 -8.46
N ASP A 80 -11.88 13.66 -7.79
CA ASP A 80 -11.24 14.05 -6.53
C ASP A 80 -10.06 13.13 -6.16
N VAL A 81 -9.19 13.62 -5.28
CA VAL A 81 -8.24 12.81 -4.51
C VAL A 81 -8.92 12.11 -3.35
N VAL A 82 -8.39 10.95 -2.94
CA VAL A 82 -8.85 10.27 -1.73
C VAL A 82 -8.21 10.95 -0.50
N TYR A 83 -9.03 11.34 0.48
CA TYR A 83 -8.54 11.90 1.75
C TYR A 83 -8.59 10.85 2.85
N HIS A 84 -7.51 10.72 3.64
CA HIS A 84 -7.45 9.76 4.73
C HIS A 84 -7.75 10.39 6.10
N ASN A 85 -8.35 9.61 6.99
CA ASN A 85 -8.20 9.76 8.44
C ASN A 85 -7.12 8.76 8.88
N HIS A 86 -6.17 9.20 9.71
CA HIS A 86 -5.00 8.44 10.18
C HIS A 86 -5.39 7.18 10.97
N VAL A 87 -5.80 6.08 10.32
CA VAL A 87 -6.08 4.85 11.09
C VAL A 87 -5.74 3.53 10.39
N ARG A 88 -5.45 3.46 9.07
CA ARG A 88 -5.17 2.15 8.43
C ARG A 88 -4.24 2.24 7.20
N TRP A 89 -3.25 1.35 7.12
CA TRP A 89 -2.38 1.20 5.95
C TRP A 89 -3.16 1.02 4.63
N LEU A 90 -4.29 0.30 4.68
CA LEU A 90 -5.16 0.08 3.51
C LEU A 90 -5.68 1.38 2.90
N SER A 91 -5.98 2.40 3.72
CA SER A 91 -6.38 3.70 3.18
C SER A 91 -5.21 4.43 2.54
N ARG A 92 -3.97 4.22 3.01
CA ARG A 92 -2.77 4.78 2.38
C ARG A 92 -2.54 4.20 0.98
N GLY A 93 -2.73 2.89 0.79
CA GLY A 93 -2.66 2.27 -0.54
C GLY A 93 -3.66 2.86 -1.54
N LYS A 94 -4.90 3.11 -1.10
CA LYS A 94 -5.92 3.77 -1.95
C LYS A 94 -5.54 5.21 -2.31
N VAL A 95 -4.96 5.95 -1.36
CA VAL A 95 -4.47 7.32 -1.59
C VAL A 95 -3.32 7.30 -2.60
N LEU A 96 -2.35 6.40 -2.44
CA LEU A 96 -1.23 6.22 -3.37
C LEU A 96 -1.73 5.95 -4.78
N LYS A 97 -2.64 4.98 -4.94
CA LYS A 97 -3.19 4.64 -6.25
C LYS A 97 -3.88 5.85 -6.90
N ARG A 98 -4.75 6.55 -6.17
CA ARG A 98 -5.41 7.74 -6.70
C ARG A 98 -4.43 8.86 -7.05
N PHE A 99 -3.40 9.06 -6.22
CA PHE A 99 -2.37 10.05 -6.48
C PHE A 99 -1.58 9.71 -7.74
N PHE A 100 -1.20 8.44 -7.93
CA PHE A 100 -0.47 7.98 -9.11
C PHE A 100 -1.29 8.18 -10.39
N ASP A 101 -2.58 7.84 -10.34
CA ASP A 101 -3.49 7.97 -11.48
C ASP A 101 -3.70 9.46 -11.85
N LEU A 102 -3.84 10.34 -10.84
CA LEU A 102 -4.02 11.80 -11.02
C LEU A 102 -2.71 12.61 -11.04
N ARG A 103 -1.54 11.97 -11.17
CA ARG A 103 -0.25 12.65 -10.88
C ARG A 103 -0.01 13.87 -11.77
N LYS A 104 -0.47 13.85 -13.03
CA LYS A 104 -0.30 14.95 -13.98
C LYS A 104 -1.20 16.12 -13.63
N GLU A 105 -2.44 15.84 -13.29
CA GLU A 105 -3.46 16.79 -12.86
C GLU A 105 -3.04 17.45 -11.55
N ILE A 106 -2.55 16.65 -10.60
CA ILE A 106 -2.00 17.13 -9.34
C ILE A 106 -0.78 18.02 -9.60
N GLU A 107 0.16 17.63 -10.48
CA GLU A 107 1.31 18.47 -10.82
C GLU A 107 0.87 19.83 -11.37
N MET A 108 -0.03 19.85 -12.36
CA MET A 108 -0.54 21.07 -12.97
C MET A 108 -1.21 21.98 -11.94
N PHE A 109 -2.09 21.42 -11.10
CA PHE A 109 -2.77 22.19 -10.07
C PHE A 109 -1.80 22.74 -9.02
N MET A 110 -0.80 21.95 -8.62
CA MET A 110 0.18 22.37 -7.62
C MET A 110 1.12 23.45 -8.14
N ILE A 111 1.44 23.45 -9.44
CA ILE A 111 2.17 24.54 -10.11
C ILE A 111 1.35 25.84 -10.08
N ASP A 112 0.06 25.79 -10.44
CA ASP A 112 -0.85 26.96 -10.36
C ASP A 112 -0.90 27.57 -8.95
N LYS A 113 -0.87 26.72 -7.91
CA LYS A 113 -0.84 27.16 -6.51
C LYS A 113 0.54 27.58 -6.00
N GLY A 114 1.58 27.59 -6.84
CA GLY A 114 2.95 27.92 -6.45
C GLY A 114 3.57 26.91 -5.46
N LYS A 115 3.10 25.66 -5.49
CA LYS A 115 3.51 24.55 -4.61
C LYS A 115 4.05 23.37 -5.43
N GLN A 116 4.92 23.65 -6.40
CA GLN A 116 5.49 22.63 -7.29
C GLN A 116 6.06 21.43 -6.51
N ILE A 117 5.77 20.23 -7.01
CA ILE A 117 6.28 18.96 -6.50
C ILE A 117 7.41 18.53 -7.44
N LEU A 118 8.67 18.73 -7.02
CA LEU A 118 9.83 18.48 -7.88
C LEU A 118 10.05 16.99 -8.12
N GLU A 119 9.64 16.16 -7.17
CA GLU A 119 9.76 14.70 -7.22
C GLU A 119 8.97 14.08 -8.38
N LEU A 120 7.92 14.75 -8.87
CA LEU A 120 7.17 14.30 -10.06
C LEU A 120 7.95 14.43 -11.37
N LYS A 121 9.12 15.08 -11.34
CA LYS A 121 10.05 15.20 -12.49
C LYS A 121 11.25 14.27 -12.39
N ASP A 122 11.40 13.54 -11.28
CA ASP A 122 12.48 12.58 -11.08
C ASP A 122 11.98 11.18 -11.44
N ASP A 123 12.51 10.63 -12.52
CA ASP A 123 12.12 9.29 -13.01
C ASP A 123 12.36 8.21 -11.95
N ASN A 124 13.43 8.29 -11.16
CA ASN A 124 13.69 7.30 -10.10
C ASN A 124 12.62 7.35 -9.02
N TRP A 125 12.20 8.57 -8.65
CA TRP A 125 11.12 8.74 -7.68
C TRP A 125 9.78 8.26 -8.24
N LEU A 126 9.53 8.44 -9.54
CA LEU A 126 8.33 7.91 -10.20
C LEU A 126 8.33 6.37 -10.22
N TRP A 127 9.49 5.72 -10.41
CA TRP A 127 9.62 4.27 -10.26
C TRP A 127 9.30 3.81 -8.84
N ASP A 128 9.85 4.48 -7.82
CA ASP A 128 9.53 4.17 -6.42
C ASP A 128 8.03 4.36 -6.12
N LEU A 129 7.40 5.41 -6.67
CA LEU A 129 5.97 5.64 -6.53
C LEU A 129 5.15 4.53 -7.20
N ALA A 130 5.51 4.13 -8.42
CA ALA A 130 4.83 3.07 -9.15
C ALA A 130 4.93 1.74 -8.39
N PHE A 131 6.16 1.34 -8.02
CA PHE A 131 6.44 0.14 -7.25
C PHE A 131 5.65 0.11 -5.93
N LEU A 132 5.67 1.21 -5.16
CA LEU A 132 4.91 1.28 -3.91
C LEU A 132 3.40 1.17 -4.15
N THR A 133 2.91 1.79 -5.23
CA THR A 133 1.49 1.74 -5.61
C THR A 133 1.07 0.31 -5.96
N ASP A 134 1.87 -0.43 -6.70
CA ASP A 134 1.57 -1.81 -7.09
C ASP A 134 1.60 -2.75 -5.89
N VAL A 135 2.67 -2.72 -5.09
CA VAL A 135 2.79 -3.54 -3.87
C VAL A 135 1.62 -3.27 -2.92
N THR A 136 1.28 -2.01 -2.70
CA THR A 136 0.16 -1.64 -1.81
C THR A 136 -1.20 -2.06 -2.37
N THR A 137 -1.36 -2.07 -3.70
CA THR A 137 -2.57 -2.54 -4.38
C THR A 137 -2.74 -4.04 -4.21
N HIS A 138 -1.71 -4.83 -4.47
CA HIS A 138 -1.76 -6.29 -4.27
C HIS A 138 -1.97 -6.66 -2.81
N LEU A 139 -1.34 -5.94 -1.87
CA LEU A 139 -1.58 -6.12 -0.43
C LEU A 139 -3.04 -5.81 -0.04
N ASN A 140 -3.66 -4.79 -0.66
CA ASN A 140 -5.06 -4.47 -0.41
C ASN A 140 -5.99 -5.56 -0.95
N ILE A 141 -5.71 -6.11 -2.14
CA ILE A 141 -6.45 -7.24 -2.72
C ILE A 141 -6.34 -8.47 -1.82
N LEU A 142 -5.13 -8.85 -1.41
CA LEU A 142 -4.90 -9.97 -0.51
C LEU A 142 -5.67 -9.77 0.79
N ASN A 143 -5.56 -8.59 1.41
CA ASN A 143 -6.26 -8.31 2.65
C ASN A 143 -7.79 -8.45 2.53
N LEU A 144 -8.39 -7.99 1.42
CA LEU A 144 -9.83 -8.17 1.18
C LEU A 144 -10.21 -9.64 1.01
N LYS A 145 -9.36 -10.47 0.37
CA LYS A 145 -9.59 -11.91 0.22
C LYS A 145 -9.57 -12.65 1.55
N LEU A 146 -8.74 -12.19 2.49
CA LEU A 146 -8.53 -12.80 3.80
C LEU A 146 -9.54 -12.34 4.87
N GLN A 147 -10.21 -11.21 4.65
CA GLN A 147 -11.21 -10.68 5.56
C GLN A 147 -12.63 -11.14 5.19
N GLY A 148 -13.51 -11.12 6.18
CA GLY A 148 -14.93 -11.46 6.04
C GLY A 148 -15.30 -12.86 6.54
N PRO A 149 -16.59 -13.08 6.84
CA PRO A 149 -17.07 -14.38 7.29
C PRO A 149 -17.02 -15.43 6.16
N GLY A 150 -16.97 -16.72 6.53
CA GLY A 150 -17.10 -17.84 5.58
C GLY A 150 -15.83 -18.16 4.77
N LYS A 151 -14.66 -17.71 5.23
CA LYS A 151 -13.37 -18.01 4.59
C LYS A 151 -12.74 -19.25 5.21
N PHE A 152 -12.51 -20.30 4.41
CA PHE A 152 -11.79 -21.48 4.88
C PHE A 152 -10.28 -21.21 4.94
N ILE A 153 -9.60 -21.86 5.89
CA ILE A 153 -8.16 -21.74 6.07
C ILE A 153 -7.40 -22.09 4.79
N PHE A 154 -7.89 -23.10 4.04
CA PHE A 154 -7.30 -23.51 2.76
C PHE A 154 -7.37 -22.39 1.70
N ASP A 155 -8.49 -21.67 1.59
CA ASP A 155 -8.64 -20.56 0.64
C ASP A 155 -7.73 -19.38 0.99
N MET A 156 -7.59 -19.10 2.30
CA MET A 156 -6.68 -18.09 2.79
C MET A 156 -5.22 -18.43 2.47
N TYR A 157 -4.84 -19.70 2.67
CA TYR A 157 -3.51 -20.19 2.34
C TYR A 157 -3.19 -20.06 0.85
N ASN A 158 -4.11 -20.48 -0.02
CA ASN A 158 -3.94 -20.36 -1.47
C ASN A 158 -3.83 -18.89 -1.90
N SER A 159 -4.59 -17.99 -1.26
CA SER A 159 -4.51 -16.55 -1.54
C SER A 159 -3.15 -15.96 -1.16
N ILE A 160 -2.54 -16.41 -0.05
CA ILE A 160 -1.19 -16.00 0.36
C ILE A 160 -0.16 -16.53 -0.63
N LYS A 161 -0.24 -17.81 -1.02
CA LYS A 161 0.68 -18.40 -2.00
C LYS A 161 0.65 -17.69 -3.35
N ALA A 162 -0.55 -17.42 -3.87
CA ALA A 162 -0.69 -16.65 -5.10
C ALA A 162 -0.11 -15.24 -4.98
N PHE A 163 -0.18 -14.61 -3.80
CA PHE A 163 0.42 -13.29 -3.58
C PHE A 163 1.95 -13.34 -3.53
N ASP A 164 2.54 -14.38 -2.93
CA ASP A 164 4.00 -14.59 -2.95
C ASP A 164 4.50 -14.71 -4.40
N ASP A 165 3.79 -15.47 -5.24
CA ASP A 165 4.13 -15.64 -6.65
C ASP A 165 4.00 -14.33 -7.43
N ILE A 166 2.96 -13.52 -7.17
CA ILE A 166 2.76 -12.21 -7.79
C ILE A 166 3.90 -11.24 -7.43
N ILE A 167 4.30 -11.16 -6.16
CA ILE A 167 5.42 -10.28 -5.78
C ILE A 167 6.68 -10.67 -6.56
N TYR A 168 6.97 -11.96 -6.65
CA TYR A 168 8.19 -12.43 -7.29
C TYR A 168 8.18 -12.20 -8.82
N ASN A 169 7.07 -12.50 -9.49
CA ASN A 169 6.98 -12.50 -10.95
C ASN A 169 6.54 -11.14 -11.56
N ASP A 170 5.71 -10.37 -10.86
CA ASP A 170 5.13 -9.14 -11.41
C ASP A 170 5.81 -7.87 -10.87
N ILE A 171 6.48 -7.94 -9.73
CA ILE A 171 7.03 -6.75 -9.07
C ILE A 171 8.56 -6.78 -8.98
N ILE A 172 9.15 -7.93 -8.64
CA ILE A 172 10.60 -8.07 -8.46
C ILE A 172 11.32 -8.34 -9.79
N SER A 173 10.77 -9.16 -10.69
CA SER A 173 11.46 -9.53 -11.95
C SER A 173 11.32 -8.53 -13.10
N LEU A 174 10.56 -7.44 -12.92
CA LEU A 174 10.42 -6.37 -13.91
C LEU A 174 11.30 -5.13 -13.63
N ASN A 175 12.04 -5.13 -12.51
CA ASN A 175 13.06 -4.14 -12.15
C ASN A 175 14.46 -4.76 -12.18
#